data_AF-A0A239CVH3-F1
#
_entry.id   AF-A0A239CVH3-F1
#
_cell.length_a   1.000
_cell.length_b   1.000
_cell.length_c   1.000
_cell.angle_alpha   90.00
_cell.angle_beta   90.00
_cell.angle_gamma   90.00
#
_symmetry.space_group_name_H-M   'P 1'
#
loop_
_entity.id
_entity.type
_entity.pdbx_description
1 polymer ?
#
loop_
_entity_poly.entity_id
_entity_poly.type
_entity_poly.pdbx_seq_one_letter_code
_entity_poly.pdbx_strand_id
1 'polypeptide(L)'
;MRTRLEPYIQNNVLSLRKLKEVSPALYKYMLTCGDEYNGIEILDDSKVIKGGDIKKYLTHYYGEVVDVSRLRRGALYIYNKIVSMGNVQKVIEGWGFTVIYEGKATEYSLKKDLQKYVIRGNILGRLPKDIQNKVWYLANKNKMSVGEYLNKLGYIKGTRKLWRRYADDKS
;
A
#
# COMPACT_ATOMS: atom_id res chain seq x y z
N MET A 1 -4.51 -8.53 34.63
CA MET A 1 -4.50 -9.38 33.41
C MET A 1 -4.36 -8.55 32.13
N ARG A 2 -5.15 -7.47 31.94
CA ARG A 2 -5.04 -6.56 30.76
C ARG A 2 -3.61 -6.07 30.47
N THR A 3 -2.88 -5.65 31.50
CA THR A 3 -1.49 -5.12 31.40
C THR A 3 -0.47 -6.09 30.81
N ARG A 4 -0.72 -7.42 30.90
CA ARG A 4 0.17 -8.43 30.30
C ARG A 4 -0.12 -8.70 28.82
N LEU A 5 -1.28 -8.27 28.33
CA LEU A 5 -1.74 -8.48 26.95
C LEU A 5 -1.50 -7.26 26.06
N GLU A 6 -1.38 -6.07 26.65
CA GLU A 6 -1.17 -4.78 25.96
C GLU A 6 -0.11 -4.83 24.85
N PRO A 7 1.06 -5.47 25.01
CA PRO A 7 2.07 -5.52 23.93
C PRO A 7 1.62 -6.25 22.65
N TYR A 8 0.58 -7.08 22.76
CA TYR A 8 0.07 -7.93 21.69
C TYR A 8 -1.26 -7.42 21.11
N ILE A 9 -1.79 -6.33 21.65
CA ILE A 9 -3.02 -5.70 21.19
C ILE A 9 -2.65 -4.54 20.28
N GLN A 10 -3.18 -4.54 19.06
CA GLN A 10 -3.10 -3.41 18.14
C GLN A 10 -4.49 -3.14 17.60
N ASN A 11 -4.90 -1.87 17.65
CA ASN A 11 -6.21 -1.43 17.15
C ASN A 11 -7.37 -2.27 17.71
N ASN A 12 -7.34 -2.55 19.01
CA ASN A 12 -8.32 -3.36 19.73
C ASN A 12 -8.44 -4.83 19.27
N VAL A 13 -7.42 -5.35 18.57
CA VAL A 13 -7.31 -6.75 18.16
C VAL A 13 -6.06 -7.39 18.79
N LEU A 14 -6.23 -8.52 19.45
CA LEU A 14 -5.17 -9.34 20.05
C LEU A 14 -4.66 -10.40 19.06
N SER A 15 -3.38 -10.38 18.71
CA SER A 15 -2.72 -11.42 17.92
C SER A 15 -2.27 -12.59 18.80
N LEU A 16 -2.78 -13.80 18.52
CA LEU A 16 -2.40 -15.00 19.26
C LEU A 16 -1.03 -15.56 18.87
N ARG A 17 -0.53 -15.28 17.66
CA ARG A 17 0.79 -15.73 17.20
C ARG A 17 1.90 -15.21 18.11
N LYS A 18 1.93 -13.89 18.35
CA LYS A 18 2.94 -13.29 19.24
C LYS A 18 2.78 -13.79 20.68
N LEU A 19 1.54 -13.96 21.14
CA LEU A 19 1.26 -14.47 22.48
C LEU A 19 1.76 -15.91 22.66
N LYS A 20 1.65 -16.76 21.63
CA LYS A 20 2.14 -18.15 21.63
C LYS A 20 3.65 -18.24 21.82
N GLU A 21 4.40 -17.33 21.19
CA GLU A 21 5.86 -17.29 21.25
C GLU A 21 6.36 -16.89 22.65
N VAL A 22 5.71 -15.93 23.30
CA VAL A 22 6.17 -15.37 24.58
C VAL A 22 5.54 -16.03 25.81
N SER A 23 4.26 -16.42 25.72
CA SER A 23 3.54 -17.03 26.83
C SER A 23 2.55 -18.11 26.38
N PRO A 24 3.02 -19.36 26.19
CA PRO A 24 2.17 -20.48 25.79
C PRO A 24 0.97 -20.74 26.71
N ALA A 25 1.11 -20.45 28.01
CA ALA A 25 0.03 -20.60 28.98
C ALA A 25 -1.10 -19.58 28.73
N LEU A 26 -0.75 -18.30 28.50
CA LEU A 26 -1.73 -17.26 28.17
C LEU A 26 -2.36 -17.51 26.80
N TYR A 27 -1.60 -18.00 25.82
CA TYR A 27 -2.13 -18.43 24.53
C TYR A 27 -3.21 -19.51 24.67
N LYS A 28 -2.94 -20.57 25.45
CA LYS A 28 -3.93 -21.62 25.71
C LYS A 28 -5.18 -21.10 26.40
N TYR A 29 -5.02 -20.19 27.35
CA TYR A 29 -6.16 -19.54 28.01
C TYR A 29 -6.98 -18.71 27.01
N MET A 30 -6.33 -17.90 26.16
CA MET A 30 -7.03 -17.08 25.17
C MET A 30 -7.79 -17.90 24.13
N LEU A 31 -7.31 -19.09 23.78
CA LEU A 31 -8.06 -20.01 22.91
C LEU A 31 -9.42 -20.44 23.51
N THR A 32 -9.56 -20.42 24.83
CA THR A 32 -10.82 -20.76 25.51
C THR A 32 -11.79 -19.59 25.58
N CYS A 33 -11.34 -18.36 25.32
CA CYS A 33 -12.16 -17.16 25.40
C CYS A 33 -13.03 -16.92 24.15
N GLY A 34 -12.81 -17.67 23.05
CA GLY A 34 -13.54 -17.49 21.80
C GLY A 34 -13.03 -16.31 20.96
N ASP A 35 -13.94 -15.55 20.37
CA ASP A 35 -13.62 -14.48 19.41
C ASP A 35 -13.35 -13.10 20.04
N GLU A 36 -13.64 -12.93 21.33
CA GLU A 36 -13.50 -11.67 22.05
C GLU A 36 -13.16 -11.91 23.54
N TYR A 37 -12.39 -11.01 24.15
CA TYR A 37 -12.14 -10.98 25.58
C TYR A 37 -12.13 -9.54 26.11
N ASN A 38 -13.06 -9.20 27.01
CA ASN A 38 -13.19 -7.86 27.61
C ASN A 38 -13.23 -6.71 26.57
N GLY A 39 -14.02 -6.86 25.51
CA GLY A 39 -14.13 -5.86 24.44
C GLY A 39 -13.00 -5.86 23.42
N ILE A 40 -12.03 -6.78 23.54
CA ILE A 40 -10.89 -6.90 22.61
C ILE A 40 -11.15 -8.09 21.69
N GLU A 41 -11.12 -7.86 20.39
CA GLU A 41 -11.26 -8.96 19.42
C GLU A 41 -10.02 -9.85 19.45
N ILE A 42 -10.23 -11.16 19.36
CA ILE A 42 -9.15 -12.15 19.31
C ILE A 42 -8.94 -12.59 17.86
N LEU A 43 -7.68 -12.59 17.43
CA LEU A 43 -7.24 -13.07 16.13
C LEU A 43 -6.29 -14.26 16.30
N ASP A 44 -6.72 -15.45 15.90
CA ASP A 44 -5.87 -16.64 15.82
C ASP A 44 -5.03 -16.66 14.53
N ASP A 45 -4.11 -15.72 14.41
CA ASP A 45 -3.11 -15.65 13.34
C ASP A 45 -1.95 -16.65 13.51
N SER A 46 -2.05 -17.56 14.49
CA SER A 46 -1.18 -18.73 14.60
C SER A 46 -1.57 -19.85 13.62
N LYS A 47 -2.77 -19.75 13.04
CA LYS A 47 -3.32 -20.67 12.02
C LYS A 47 -3.60 -19.93 10.72
N VAL A 48 -4.04 -20.68 9.72
CA VAL A 48 -4.49 -20.12 8.45
C VAL A 48 -5.74 -19.25 8.68
N ILE A 49 -5.64 -17.99 8.32
CA ILE A 49 -6.71 -17.00 8.48
C ILE A 49 -7.87 -17.33 7.54
N LYS A 50 -9.08 -17.42 8.10
CA LYS A 50 -10.33 -17.67 7.37
C LYS A 50 -10.98 -16.36 6.94
N GLY A 51 -11.95 -16.43 6.03
CA GLY A 51 -12.58 -15.25 5.43
C GLY A 51 -13.10 -14.21 6.44
N GLY A 52 -13.72 -14.65 7.53
CA GLY A 52 -14.22 -13.76 8.59
C GLY A 52 -13.13 -13.04 9.38
N ASP A 53 -11.94 -13.63 9.49
CA ASP A 53 -10.83 -13.08 10.27
C ASP A 53 -9.93 -12.15 9.47
N ILE A 54 -10.13 -12.05 8.14
CA ILE A 54 -9.33 -11.17 7.27
C ILE A 54 -9.47 -9.72 7.72
N LYS A 55 -10.68 -9.28 8.08
CA LYS A 55 -10.90 -7.91 8.57
C LYS A 55 -10.10 -7.67 9.85
N LYS A 56 -10.19 -8.56 10.84
CA LYS A 56 -9.41 -8.49 12.10
C LYS A 56 -7.91 -8.46 11.84
N TYR A 57 -7.42 -9.26 10.90
CA TYR A 57 -6.02 -9.25 10.49
C TYR A 57 -5.59 -7.89 9.94
N LEU A 58 -6.37 -7.31 9.03
CA LEU A 58 -6.07 -5.99 8.48
C LEU A 58 -6.11 -4.92 9.58
N THR A 59 -7.10 -4.95 10.47
CA THR A 59 -7.17 -4.04 11.63
C THR A 59 -5.93 -4.15 12.51
N HIS A 60 -5.50 -5.37 12.86
CA HIS A 60 -4.32 -5.57 13.71
C HIS A 60 -3.03 -5.06 13.04
N TYR A 61 -2.77 -5.47 11.80
CA TYR A 61 -1.45 -5.27 11.15
C TYR A 61 -1.32 -3.97 10.34
N TYR A 62 -2.44 -3.35 9.94
CA TYR A 62 -2.47 -2.17 9.08
C TYR A 62 -3.25 -0.99 9.71
N GLY A 63 -4.12 -1.24 10.69
CA GLY A 63 -4.96 -0.20 11.27
C GLY A 63 -5.98 0.31 10.27
N GLU A 64 -6.20 1.63 10.22
CA GLU A 64 -7.21 2.25 9.35
C GLU A 64 -6.79 2.33 7.87
N VAL A 65 -5.48 2.27 7.59
CA VAL A 65 -4.93 2.46 6.24
C VAL A 65 -4.21 1.19 5.78
N VAL A 66 -4.76 0.52 4.77
CA VAL A 66 -4.19 -0.71 4.21
C VAL A 66 -3.36 -0.39 2.98
N ASP A 67 -2.06 -0.64 3.07
CA ASP A 67 -1.19 -0.70 1.91
C ASP A 67 -1.31 -2.06 1.22
N VAL A 68 -2.01 -2.08 0.09
CA VAL A 68 -2.27 -3.30 -0.68
C VAL A 68 -1.01 -3.85 -1.34
N SER A 69 -0.03 -3.01 -1.68
CA SER A 69 1.25 -3.47 -2.20
C SER A 69 2.06 -4.18 -1.11
N ARG A 70 2.07 -3.63 0.11
CA ARG A 70 2.65 -4.28 1.29
C ARG A 70 1.92 -5.59 1.61
N LEU A 71 0.58 -5.58 1.56
CA LEU A 71 -0.25 -6.77 1.77
C LEU A 71 0.07 -7.88 0.79
N ARG A 72 0.19 -7.56 -0.50
CA ARG A 72 0.53 -8.52 -1.55
C ARG A 72 1.91 -9.16 -1.33
N ARG A 73 2.90 -8.40 -0.87
CA ARG A 73 4.26 -8.89 -0.63
C ARG A 73 4.40 -9.66 0.69
N GLY A 74 3.77 -9.17 1.76
CA GLY A 74 3.93 -9.71 3.11
C GLY A 74 2.93 -10.82 3.47
N ALA A 75 1.75 -10.84 2.84
CA ALA A 75 0.68 -11.79 3.14
C ALA A 75 -0.11 -12.16 1.87
N LEU A 76 0.60 -12.73 0.88
CA LEU A 76 0.03 -13.08 -0.43
C LEU A 76 -1.23 -13.96 -0.34
N TYR A 77 -1.30 -14.88 0.62
CA TYR A 77 -2.48 -15.71 0.84
C TYR A 77 -3.72 -14.88 1.19
N ILE A 78 -3.58 -13.90 2.09
CA ILE A 78 -4.67 -13.00 2.50
C ILE A 78 -5.07 -12.11 1.33
N TYR A 79 -4.08 -11.56 0.62
CA TYR A 79 -4.32 -10.80 -0.60
C TYR A 79 -5.14 -11.62 -1.62
N ASN A 80 -4.76 -12.86 -1.89
CA ASN A 80 -5.47 -13.73 -2.85
C ASN A 80 -6.89 -14.07 -2.38
N LYS A 81 -7.11 -14.22 -1.07
CA LYS A 81 -8.46 -14.39 -0.52
C LYS A 81 -9.32 -13.15 -0.78
N ILE A 82 -8.78 -11.95 -0.58
CA ILE A 82 -9.50 -10.71 -0.89
C ILE A 82 -9.79 -10.62 -2.40
N VAL A 83 -8.84 -11.00 -3.26
CA VAL A 83 -9.06 -11.08 -4.71
C VAL A 83 -10.23 -12.01 -5.05
N SER A 84 -10.36 -13.15 -4.36
CA SER A 84 -11.48 -14.08 -4.58
C SER A 84 -12.84 -13.52 -4.15
N MET A 85 -12.86 -12.48 -3.31
CA MET A 85 -14.08 -11.77 -2.90
C MET A 85 -14.47 -10.65 -3.89
N GLY A 86 -13.57 -10.26 -4.80
CA GLY A 86 -13.82 -9.25 -5.82
C GLY A 86 -12.68 -8.24 -6.00
N ASN A 87 -13.03 -7.01 -6.37
CA ASN A 87 -12.04 -5.94 -6.54
C ASN A 87 -11.41 -5.58 -5.18
N VAL A 88 -10.11 -5.82 -5.03
CA VAL A 88 -9.38 -5.66 -3.77
C VAL A 88 -9.60 -4.30 -3.12
N GLN A 89 -9.54 -3.22 -3.90
CA GLN A 89 -9.76 -1.87 -3.37
C GLN A 89 -11.19 -1.72 -2.84
N LYS A 90 -12.20 -2.10 -3.62
CA LYS A 90 -13.61 -2.00 -3.20
C LYS A 90 -13.94 -2.85 -1.99
N VAL A 91 -13.39 -4.06 -1.90
CA VAL A 91 -13.63 -4.97 -0.77
C VAL A 91 -13.06 -4.38 0.51
N ILE A 92 -11.80 -3.91 0.48
CA ILE A 92 -11.14 -3.33 1.64
C ILE A 92 -11.78 -2.01 2.05
N GLU A 93 -12.11 -1.12 1.10
CA GLU A 93 -12.87 0.11 1.38
C GLU A 93 -14.26 -0.19 1.95
N GLY A 94 -14.93 -1.23 1.47
CA GLY A 94 -16.23 -1.69 1.99
C GLY A 94 -16.19 -2.18 3.45
N TRP A 95 -15.01 -2.54 3.95
CA TRP A 95 -14.80 -2.87 5.37
C TRP A 95 -14.48 -1.66 6.24
N GLY A 96 -14.39 -0.46 5.65
CA GLY A 96 -14.12 0.80 6.34
C GLY A 96 -12.65 1.23 6.33
N PHE A 97 -11.78 0.56 5.57
CA PHE A 97 -10.36 0.92 5.50
C PHE A 97 -10.07 1.90 4.37
N THR A 98 -9.07 2.76 4.57
CA THR A 98 -8.48 3.56 3.48
C THR A 98 -7.45 2.72 2.74
N VAL A 99 -7.54 2.65 1.40
CA VAL A 99 -6.62 1.85 0.59
C VAL A 99 -5.52 2.71 -0.03
N ILE A 100 -4.27 2.34 0.25
CA ILE A 100 -3.08 2.86 -0.44
C ILE A 100 -2.34 1.72 -1.14
N TYR A 101 -1.43 2.07 -2.02
CA TYR A 101 -0.53 1.10 -2.67
C TYR A 101 0.86 1.71 -2.66
N GLU A 102 1.80 1.03 -2.04
CA GLU A 102 3.23 1.32 -2.13
C GLU A 102 3.62 1.41 -3.61
N GLY A 103 4.28 2.50 -3.99
CA GLY A 103 4.67 2.76 -5.38
C GLY A 103 3.60 3.42 -6.25
N LYS A 104 2.41 3.80 -5.73
CA LYS A 104 1.63 4.87 -6.36
C LYS A 104 2.52 6.11 -6.32
N ALA A 105 3.10 6.46 -7.47
CA ALA A 105 3.85 7.70 -7.60
C ALA A 105 3.01 8.80 -6.96
N THR A 106 3.50 9.41 -5.88
CA THR A 106 2.92 10.66 -5.41
C THR A 106 3.33 11.74 -6.40
N GLU A 107 2.54 12.81 -6.48
CA GLU A 107 2.93 13.97 -7.29
C GLU A 107 4.37 14.43 -6.94
N TYR A 108 4.70 14.43 -5.65
CA TYR A 108 6.03 14.75 -5.14
C TYR A 108 7.12 13.79 -5.62
N SER A 109 6.91 12.46 -5.47
CA SER A 109 7.88 11.46 -5.93
C SER A 109 8.08 11.50 -7.44
N LEU A 110 7.00 11.76 -8.20
CA LEU A 110 7.07 11.90 -9.63
C LEU A 110 7.83 13.17 -10.02
N LYS A 111 7.60 14.31 -9.37
CA LYS A 111 8.39 15.54 -9.60
C LYS A 111 9.88 15.30 -9.37
N LYS A 112 10.24 14.59 -8.28
CA LYS A 112 11.64 14.24 -7.99
C LYS A 112 12.25 13.31 -9.04
N ASP A 113 11.48 12.35 -9.56
CA ASP A 113 11.93 11.46 -10.64
C ASP A 113 12.05 12.21 -11.98
N LEU A 114 11.09 13.07 -12.33
CA LEU A 114 11.08 13.86 -13.57
C LEU A 114 12.25 14.85 -13.63
N GLN A 115 12.64 15.45 -12.50
CA GLN A 115 13.77 16.38 -12.42
C GLN A 115 15.06 15.78 -12.98
N LYS A 116 15.28 14.46 -12.80
CA LYS A 116 16.46 13.74 -13.31
C LYS A 116 16.54 13.68 -14.83
N TYR A 117 15.41 13.90 -15.51
CA TYR A 117 15.29 13.82 -16.96
C TYR A 117 15.07 15.20 -17.60
N VAL A 118 15.19 16.28 -16.84
CA VAL A 118 15.16 17.64 -17.39
C VAL A 118 16.41 17.84 -18.24
N ILE A 119 16.22 18.24 -19.50
CA ILE A 119 17.32 18.52 -20.44
C ILE A 119 17.62 20.01 -20.53
N ARG A 120 16.61 20.88 -20.38
CA ARG A 120 16.80 22.34 -20.34
C ARG A 120 15.57 23.03 -19.74
N GLY A 121 15.77 23.89 -18.74
CA GLY A 121 14.67 24.59 -18.07
C GLY A 121 13.65 23.59 -17.53
N ASN A 122 12.44 23.58 -18.09
CA ASN A 122 11.37 22.65 -17.72
C ASN A 122 11.10 21.56 -18.77
N ILE A 123 11.96 21.44 -19.78
CA ILE A 123 11.79 20.49 -20.90
C ILE A 123 12.33 19.12 -20.48
N LEU A 124 11.49 18.09 -20.60
CA LEU A 124 11.85 16.71 -20.31
C LEU A 124 12.46 16.01 -21.53
N GLY A 125 13.54 15.28 -21.29
CA GLY A 125 14.14 14.33 -22.21
C GLY A 125 13.29 13.08 -22.41
N ARG A 126 13.87 12.06 -23.03
CA ARG A 126 13.21 10.76 -23.22
C ARG A 126 13.06 10.06 -21.87
N LEU A 127 11.81 9.90 -21.42
CA LEU A 127 11.50 9.20 -20.18
C LEU A 127 11.55 7.67 -20.37
N PRO A 128 12.10 6.91 -19.42
CA PRO A 128 12.00 5.46 -19.43
C PRO A 128 10.56 4.99 -19.15
N LYS A 129 10.25 3.75 -19.55
CA LYS A 129 8.87 3.22 -19.61
C LYS A 129 8.18 3.19 -18.25
N ASP A 130 8.93 2.93 -17.19
CA ASP A 130 8.47 2.97 -15.81
C ASP A 130 7.98 4.37 -15.39
N ILE A 131 8.72 5.43 -15.73
CA ILE A 131 8.34 6.82 -15.45
C ILE A 131 7.12 7.21 -16.30
N GLN A 132 7.08 6.80 -17.57
CA GLN A 132 5.90 7.05 -18.42
C GLN A 132 4.63 6.43 -17.84
N ASN A 133 4.70 5.20 -17.33
CA ASN A 133 3.58 4.53 -16.69
C ASN A 133 3.12 5.26 -15.41
N LYS A 134 4.05 5.77 -14.60
CA LYS A 134 3.74 6.58 -13.41
C LYS A 134 2.99 7.88 -13.79
N VAL A 135 3.47 8.58 -14.82
CA VAL A 135 2.82 9.81 -15.33
C VAL A 135 1.42 9.50 -15.85
N TRP A 136 1.26 8.47 -16.67
CA TRP A 136 -0.03 8.06 -17.22
C TRP A 136 -1.03 7.68 -16.12
N TYR A 137 -0.58 6.91 -15.13
CA TYR A 137 -1.40 6.52 -13.99
C TYR A 137 -1.95 7.74 -13.24
N LEU A 138 -1.09 8.71 -12.93
CA LEU A 138 -1.50 9.91 -12.20
C LEU A 138 -2.33 10.87 -13.04
N ALA A 139 -2.05 11.00 -14.33
CA ALA A 139 -2.85 11.79 -15.26
C ALA A 139 -4.29 11.26 -15.30
N ASN A 140 -4.47 9.94 -15.50
CA ASN A 140 -5.78 9.29 -15.49
C ASN A 140 -6.50 9.43 -14.15
N LYS A 141 -5.79 9.28 -13.03
CA LYS A 141 -6.35 9.49 -11.69
C LYS A 141 -6.93 10.91 -11.53
N ASN A 142 -6.31 11.91 -12.15
CA ASN A 142 -6.76 13.31 -12.12
C ASN A 142 -7.69 13.66 -13.29
N LYS A 143 -8.11 12.68 -14.11
CA LYS A 143 -8.95 12.89 -15.31
C LYS A 143 -8.33 13.89 -16.30
N MET A 144 -7.01 13.87 -16.43
CA MET A 144 -6.22 14.73 -17.33
C MET A 144 -5.46 13.87 -18.34
N SER A 145 -5.18 14.44 -19.50
CA SER A 145 -4.19 13.87 -20.43
C SER A 145 -2.78 13.94 -19.82
N VAL A 146 -1.86 13.12 -20.34
CA VAL A 146 -0.45 13.14 -19.93
C VAL A 146 0.18 14.52 -20.13
N GLY A 147 -0.17 15.23 -21.20
CA GLY A 147 0.34 16.57 -21.48
C GLY A 147 -0.14 17.60 -20.47
N GLU A 148 -1.45 17.62 -20.21
CA GLU A 148 -2.06 18.51 -19.20
C GLU A 148 -1.49 18.23 -17.80
N TYR A 149 -1.32 16.95 -17.46
CA TYR A 149 -0.76 16.57 -16.18
C TYR A 149 0.70 17.03 -16.05
N LEU A 150 1.55 16.84 -17.06
CA LEU A 150 2.93 17.35 -17.04
C LEU A 150 2.98 18.88 -16.94
N ASN A 151 2.11 19.59 -17.65
CA ASN A 151 2.01 21.05 -17.57
C ASN A 151 1.59 21.51 -16.17
N LYS A 152 0.65 20.83 -15.52
CA LYS A 152 0.27 21.07 -14.11
C LYS A 152 1.46 20.90 -13.17
N LEU A 153 2.36 19.94 -13.47
CA LEU A 153 3.59 19.74 -12.70
C LEU A 153 4.70 20.75 -13.04
N GLY A 154 4.49 21.62 -14.03
CA GLY A 154 5.45 22.62 -14.49
C GLY A 154 6.41 22.13 -15.57
N TYR A 155 6.19 20.95 -16.18
CA TYR A 155 7.08 20.35 -17.17
C TYR A 155 6.49 20.33 -18.59
N ILE A 156 7.38 20.43 -19.58
CA ILE A 156 7.03 20.33 -21.00
C ILE A 156 7.63 19.04 -21.57
N LYS A 157 6.82 18.22 -22.24
CA LYS A 157 7.30 17.01 -22.92
C LYS A 157 8.19 17.40 -24.12
N GLY A 158 9.47 17.04 -24.07
CA GLY A 158 10.39 17.27 -25.18
C GLY A 158 10.03 16.44 -26.42
N THR A 159 10.43 16.96 -27.58
CA THR A 159 10.25 16.30 -28.88
C THR A 159 11.50 15.52 -29.28
N ARG A 160 11.36 14.58 -30.22
CA ARG A 160 12.49 13.80 -30.75
C ARG A 160 13.61 14.67 -31.33
N LYS A 161 13.27 15.83 -31.91
CA LYS A 161 14.22 16.82 -32.43
C LYS A 161 15.03 17.47 -31.28
N LEU A 162 14.35 17.82 -30.19
CA LEU A 162 15.00 18.37 -28.98
C LEU A 162 15.88 17.33 -28.29
N TRP A 163 15.44 16.08 -28.20
CA TRP A 163 16.23 15.01 -27.58
C TRP A 163 17.55 14.75 -28.30
N ARG A 164 17.58 14.82 -29.64
CA ARG A 164 18.83 14.69 -30.41
C ARG A 164 19.76 15.88 -30.17
N ARG A 165 19.21 17.10 -30.24
CA ARG A 165 19.99 18.34 -30.09
C ARG A 165 20.75 18.45 -28.77
N TYR A 166 20.18 17.92 -27.68
CA TYR A 166 20.79 17.97 -26.34
C TYR A 166 21.40 16.63 -25.88
N ALA A 167 21.40 15.60 -26.74
CA ALA A 167 22.17 14.39 -26.49
C ALA A 167 23.66 14.60 -26.79
N ASP A 168 23.97 15.47 -27.76
CA ASP A 168 25.34 15.78 -28.19
C ASP A 168 26.08 16.72 -27.22
N ASP A 169 25.37 17.52 -26.41
CA ASP A 169 25.94 18.43 -25.39
C ASP A 169 26.44 17.71 -24.11
N LYS A 170 26.26 16.38 -24.01
CA LYS A 170 26.69 15.57 -22.86
C LYS A 170 27.88 14.65 -23.16
N SER A 171 28.54 14.80 -24.31
CA SER A 171 29.77 14.07 -24.67
C SER A 171 31.02 14.86 -24.31
#